data_AF-A0A934D5I8-F1
#
_entry.id   AF-A0A934D5I8-F1
#
_cell.length_a   1.000
_cell.length_b   1.000
_cell.length_c   1.000
_cell.angle_alpha   90.00
_cell.angle_beta   90.00
_cell.angle_gamma   90.00
#
_symmetry.space_group_name_H-M   'P 1'
#
loop_
_entity.id
_entity.type
_entity.pdbx_description
1 polymer ?
#
loop_
_entity_poly.entity_id
_entity_poly.type
_entity_poly.pdbx_seq_one_letter_code
_entity_poly.pdbx_strand_id
1 'polypeptide(L)'
;MNTMTEKLGVIQNIGLTDRLIRGLATTGLLLGPVYHLELAGGGFTVWHGLLMLLSVYPAITAILGWDPFYQMADARSCKDTGRNQCGTLPYEVDAALGHRPVPDKDYDHSLMGSHHQAHK
;
A
#
# COMPACT_ATOMS: atom_id res chain seq x y z
N MET A 1 -12.26 -10.94 -24.40
CA MET A 1 -11.52 -11.41 -23.21
C MET A 1 -11.74 -10.43 -22.05
N ASN A 2 -12.98 -9.95 -21.85
CA ASN A 2 -13.25 -8.72 -21.05
C ASN A 2 -14.11 -9.00 -19.80
N THR A 3 -14.86 -10.10 -19.78
CA THR A 3 -15.81 -10.42 -18.70
C THR A 3 -15.15 -10.95 -17.42
N MET A 4 -13.92 -11.47 -17.49
CA MET A 4 -13.19 -11.88 -16.28
C MET A 4 -12.59 -10.69 -15.55
N THR A 5 -12.14 -9.66 -16.29
CA THR A 5 -11.49 -8.47 -15.74
C THR A 5 -12.49 -7.52 -15.08
N GLU A 6 -13.70 -7.36 -15.63
CA GLU A 6 -14.79 -6.60 -14.99
C GLU A 6 -15.24 -7.21 -13.65
N LYS A 7 -15.19 -8.53 -13.51
CA LYS A 7 -15.56 -9.21 -12.26
C LYS A 7 -14.49 -9.15 -11.18
N LEU A 8 -13.26 -8.75 -11.51
CA LEU A 8 -12.14 -8.78 -10.57
C LEU A 8 -12.08 -7.55 -9.65
N GLY A 9 -12.83 -6.48 -9.96
CA GLY A 9 -12.82 -5.24 -9.16
C GLY A 9 -11.41 -4.69 -8.93
N VAL A 10 -11.29 -3.74 -8.03
CA VAL A 10 -9.98 -3.25 -7.60
C VAL A 10 -9.31 -4.31 -6.75
N ILE A 11 -8.14 -4.79 -7.18
CA ILE A 11 -7.38 -5.79 -6.44
C ILE A 11 -6.86 -5.20 -5.12
N GLN A 12 -6.57 -3.90 -5.07
CA GLN A 12 -6.04 -3.23 -3.89
C GLN A 12 -7.12 -3.08 -2.80
N ASN A 13 -6.78 -3.53 -1.59
CA ASN A 13 -7.64 -3.42 -0.40
C ASN A 13 -7.02 -2.53 0.71
N ILE A 14 -5.84 -1.97 0.45
CA ILE A 14 -5.12 -1.06 1.35
C ILE A 14 -5.13 0.35 0.79
N GLY A 15 -5.44 1.35 1.62
CA GLY A 15 -5.36 2.76 1.25
C GLY A 15 -4.02 3.41 1.61
N LEU A 16 -3.81 4.63 1.12
CA LEU A 16 -2.55 5.37 1.27
C LEU A 16 -2.09 5.49 2.73
N THR A 17 -3.01 5.79 3.65
CA THR A 17 -2.69 5.94 5.08
C THR A 17 -2.12 4.65 5.67
N ASP A 18 -2.71 3.50 5.31
CA ASP A 18 -2.29 2.19 5.82
C ASP A 18 -0.94 1.78 5.21
N ARG A 19 -0.73 2.07 3.91
CA ARG A 19 0.59 1.92 3.27
C ARG A 19 1.66 2.75 3.98
N LEU A 20 1.37 4.00 4.35
CA LEU A 20 2.30 4.87 5.07
C LEU A 20 2.62 4.33 6.46
N ILE A 21 1.61 3.87 7.21
CA ILE A 21 1.81 3.25 8.53
C ILE A 21 2.72 2.03 8.40
N ARG A 22 2.49 1.17 7.41
CA ARG A 22 3.32 -0.02 7.15
C ARG A 22 4.73 0.34 6.71
N GLY A 23 4.91 1.36 5.89
CA GLY A 23 6.22 1.88 5.49
C GLY A 23 7.02 2.40 6.69
N LEU A 24 6.37 3.16 7.58
CA LEU A 24 6.97 3.62 8.83
C LEU A 24 7.30 2.46 9.77
N ALA A 25 6.39 1.50 9.94
CA ALA A 25 6.63 0.30 10.75
C ALA A 25 7.82 -0.52 10.22
N THR A 26 7.88 -0.74 8.91
CA THR A 26 9.01 -1.40 8.23
C THR A 26 10.32 -0.67 8.52
N THR A 27 10.32 0.66 8.39
CA THR A 27 11.50 1.49 8.64
C THR A 27 11.95 1.37 10.10
N GLY A 28 11.02 1.45 11.06
CA GLY A 28 11.33 1.26 12.48
C GLY A 28 11.89 -0.13 12.82
N LEU A 29 11.32 -1.18 12.22
CA LEU A 29 11.78 -2.56 12.41
C LEU A 29 13.21 -2.78 11.86
N LEU A 30 13.59 -2.09 10.79
CA LEU A 30 14.93 -2.18 10.21
C LEU A 30 15.96 -1.29 10.93
N LEU A 31 15.57 -0.11 11.40
CA LEU A 31 16.48 0.84 12.03
C LEU A 31 17.12 0.29 13.30
N GLY A 32 16.37 -0.43 14.14
CA GLY A 32 16.91 -1.00 15.39
C GLY A 32 18.10 -1.94 15.17
N PRO A 33 17.94 -3.01 14.37
CA PRO A 33 19.03 -3.91 14.01
C PRO A 33 20.20 -3.20 13.33
N VAL A 34 19.92 -2.30 12.37
CA VAL A 34 20.98 -1.55 11.66
C VAL A 34 21.78 -0.67 12.62
N TYR A 35 21.10 0.05 13.52
CA TYR A 35 21.76 0.87 14.54
C TYR A 35 22.66 0.02 15.46
N HIS A 36 22.14 -1.11 15.94
CA HIS A 36 22.91 -1.95 16.86
C HIS A 36 24.14 -2.58 16.20
N LEU A 37 24.02 -3.03 14.95
CA LEU A 37 25.12 -3.66 14.20
C LEU A 37 26.18 -2.65 13.76
N GLU A 38 25.76 -1.53 13.16
CA GLU A 38 26.68 -0.62 12.46
C GLU A 38 27.13 0.55 13.33
N LEU A 39 26.29 1.03 14.24
CA LEU A 39 26.55 2.25 15.02
C LEU A 39 26.92 1.97 16.48
N ALA A 40 26.34 0.93 17.09
CA ALA A 40 26.64 0.55 18.47
C ALA A 40 27.79 -0.47 18.58
N GLY A 41 28.31 -0.98 17.45
CA GLY A 41 29.37 -1.99 17.41
C GLY A 41 28.95 -3.35 17.98
N GLY A 42 27.65 -3.63 18.00
CA GLY A 42 27.09 -4.86 18.52
C GLY A 42 27.27 -6.04 17.56
N GLY A 43 27.48 -7.23 18.12
CA GLY A 43 27.47 -8.46 17.32
C GLY A 43 26.07 -8.84 16.83
N PHE A 44 26.02 -9.57 15.72
CA PHE A 44 24.76 -10.13 15.23
C PHE A 44 24.21 -11.16 16.23
N THR A 45 22.94 -11.00 16.56
CA THR A 45 22.19 -11.91 17.43
C THR A 45 20.83 -12.20 16.83
N VAL A 46 20.17 -13.25 17.32
CA VAL A 46 18.91 -13.79 16.76
C VAL A 46 17.82 -12.73 16.59
N TRP A 47 17.70 -11.77 17.52
CA TRP A 47 16.65 -10.74 17.44
C TRP A 47 16.80 -9.82 16.22
N HIS A 48 18.01 -9.58 15.73
CA HIS A 48 18.25 -8.79 14.52
C HIS A 48 17.60 -9.45 13.31
N GLY A 49 17.88 -10.75 13.14
CA GLY A 49 17.31 -11.54 12.05
C GLY A 49 15.79 -11.62 12.12
N LEU A 50 15.23 -11.77 13.33
CA LEU A 50 13.77 -11.79 13.51
C LEU A 50 13.10 -10.46 13.15
N LEU A 51 13.67 -9.32 13.54
CA LEU A 51 13.11 -8.01 13.19
C LEU A 51 13.23 -7.71 11.69
N MET A 52 14.36 -8.06 11.07
CA MET A 52 14.53 -7.94 9.62
C MET A 52 13.51 -8.82 8.88
N LEU A 53 13.34 -10.08 9.28
CA LEU A 53 12.35 -10.98 8.68
C LEU A 53 10.92 -10.45 8.86
N LEU A 54 10.59 -9.96 10.07
CA LEU A 54 9.28 -9.40 10.38
C LEU A 54 8.97 -8.16 9.54
N SER A 55 9.98 -7.35 9.19
CA SER A 55 9.80 -6.15 8.35
C SER A 55 9.41 -6.45 6.90
N VAL A 56 9.70 -7.66 6.39
CA VAL A 56 9.40 -8.02 5.00
C VAL A 56 7.89 -7.96 4.73
N TYR A 57 7.09 -8.41 5.69
CA TYR A 57 5.63 -8.45 5.54
C TYR A 57 5.00 -7.05 5.34
N PRO A 58 5.17 -6.08 6.26
CA PRO A 58 4.66 -4.73 6.05
C PRO A 58 5.27 -4.04 4.83
N ALA A 59 6.52 -4.34 4.46
CA ALA A 59 7.16 -3.77 3.27
C ALA A 59 6.44 -4.20 1.98
N ILE A 60 6.26 -5.50 1.78
CA ILE A 60 5.63 -6.05 0.57
C ILE A 60 4.18 -5.57 0.47
N THR A 61 3.43 -5.65 1.56
CA THR A 61 2.02 -5.24 1.58
C THR A 61 1.84 -3.74 1.34
N ALA A 62 2.75 -2.89 1.85
CA ALA A 62 2.74 -1.46 1.55
C ALA A 62 2.99 -1.14 0.06
N ILE A 63 3.93 -1.85 -0.57
CA ILE A 63 4.27 -1.66 -1.99
C ILE A 63 3.13 -2.14 -2.89
N LEU A 64 2.62 -3.34 -2.65
CA LEU A 64 1.57 -3.94 -3.47
C LEU A 64 0.20 -3.27 -3.27
N GLY A 65 -0.07 -2.73 -2.08
CA GLY A 65 -1.40 -2.20 -1.74
C GLY A 65 -2.44 -3.27 -1.51
N TRP A 66 -1.98 -4.49 -1.23
CA TRP A 66 -2.82 -5.66 -1.00
C TRP A 66 -2.34 -6.40 0.23
N ASP A 67 -3.27 -6.69 1.15
CA ASP A 67 -3.03 -7.49 2.35
C ASP A 67 -3.90 -8.78 2.29
N PRO A 68 -3.28 -9.97 2.40
CA PRO A 68 -4.01 -11.24 2.39
C PRO A 68 -4.95 -11.42 3.59
N PHE A 69 -4.61 -10.92 4.77
CA PHE A 69 -5.47 -11.00 5.95
C PHE A 69 -6.70 -10.09 5.80
N TYR A 70 -6.54 -8.91 5.21
CA TYR A 70 -7.68 -8.07 4.86
C TYR A 70 -8.60 -8.79 3.86
N GLN A 71 -8.03 -9.44 2.85
CA GLN A 71 -8.80 -10.23 1.89
C GLN A 71 -9.54 -11.39 2.58
N MET A 72 -8.89 -12.12 3.49
CA MET A 72 -9.50 -13.23 4.22
C MET A 72 -10.64 -12.76 5.16
N ALA A 73 -10.58 -11.52 5.63
CA ALA A 73 -11.59 -10.92 6.49
C ALA A 73 -12.66 -10.12 5.72
N ASP A 74 -12.62 -10.12 4.38
CA ASP A 74 -13.44 -9.24 3.51
C ASP A 74 -13.36 -7.75 3.94
N ALA A 75 -12.21 -7.36 4.48
CA ALA A 75 -11.93 -6.03 4.99
C ALA A 75 -11.13 -5.21 3.97
N ARG A 76 -11.28 -3.89 4.04
CA ARG A 76 -10.50 -2.93 3.28
C ARG A 76 -10.27 -1.66 4.08
N SER A 77 -9.07 -1.08 4.00
CA SER A 77 -8.77 0.21 4.64
C SER A 77 -8.94 1.40 3.68
N CYS A 78 -9.08 1.14 2.38
CA CYS A 78 -9.41 2.12 1.35
C CYS A 78 -10.92 2.18 1.08
N LYS A 79 -11.35 3.22 0.35
CA LYS A 79 -12.74 3.44 -0.09
C LYS A 79 -12.80 3.48 -1.62
N ASP A 80 -14.00 3.38 -2.17
CA ASP A 80 -14.20 3.51 -3.63
C ASP A 80 -14.16 4.97 -4.11
N THR A 81 -14.29 5.94 -3.19
CA THR A 81 -14.31 7.38 -3.49
C THR A 81 -13.62 8.22 -2.41
N GLY A 82 -13.25 9.46 -2.74
CA GLY A 82 -12.70 10.45 -1.79
C GLY A 82 -11.17 10.55 -1.82
N ARG A 83 -10.56 10.88 -0.67
CA ARG A 83 -9.10 11.11 -0.52
C ARG A 83 -8.29 9.86 -0.20
N ASN A 84 -8.95 8.76 0.14
CA ASN A 84 -8.31 7.48 0.51
C ASN A 84 -8.88 6.36 -0.38
N GLN A 85 -8.77 6.54 -1.69
CA GLN A 85 -9.34 5.60 -2.65
C GLN A 85 -8.50 4.34 -2.75
N CYS A 86 -9.11 3.21 -3.14
CA CYS A 86 -8.37 2.01 -3.51
C CYS A 86 -7.73 2.22 -4.89
N GLY A 87 -6.46 1.84 -5.07
CA GLY A 87 -5.81 1.90 -6.37
C GLY A 87 -4.30 1.70 -6.32
N THR A 88 -3.63 2.06 -7.42
CA THR A 88 -2.17 2.13 -7.44
C THR A 88 -1.65 3.29 -6.59
N LEU A 89 -0.43 3.20 -6.06
CA LEU A 89 0.13 4.28 -5.22
C LEU A 89 0.08 5.67 -5.88
N PRO A 90 0.40 5.85 -7.18
CA PRO A 90 0.24 7.15 -7.84
C PRO A 90 -1.21 7.65 -7.86
N TYR A 91 -2.18 6.75 -8.08
CA TYR A 91 -3.61 7.07 -8.05
C TYR A 91 -4.06 7.53 -6.66
N GLU A 92 -3.60 6.82 -5.62
CA GLU A 92 -3.92 7.16 -4.22
C GLU A 92 -3.30 8.50 -3.79
N VAL A 93 -2.05 8.77 -4.18
CA VAL A 93 -1.38 10.05 -3.92
C VAL A 93 -2.10 11.20 -4.61
N ASP A 94 -2.50 11.01 -5.86
CA ASP A 94 -3.25 12.01 -6.62
C ASP A 94 -4.58 12.36 -5.95
N ALA A 95 -5.36 11.34 -5.56
CA ALA A 95 -6.58 11.53 -4.78
C ALA A 95 -6.33 12.21 -3.42
N ALA A 96 -5.22 11.89 -2.76
CA ALA A 96 -4.85 12.50 -1.47
C ALA A 96 -4.47 13.99 -1.59
N LEU A 97 -3.88 14.40 -2.72
CA LEU A 97 -3.60 15.80 -3.06
C LEU A 97 -4.87 16.62 -3.35
N GLY A 98 -6.03 15.97 -3.39
CA GLY A 98 -7.32 16.62 -3.59
C GLY A 98 -7.75 16.65 -5.06
N HIS A 99 -6.96 16.06 -5.96
CA HIS A 99 -7.44 15.76 -7.29
C HIS A 99 -8.55 14.70 -7.21
N ARG A 100 -9.42 14.68 -8.21
CA ARG A 100 -10.53 13.73 -8.32
C ARG A 100 -10.26 12.82 -9.51
N PRO A 101 -9.29 11.89 -9.42
CA PRO A 101 -9.11 10.90 -10.47
C PRO A 101 -10.39 10.05 -10.52
N VAL A 102 -10.91 9.87 -11.72
CA VAL A 102 -12.04 9.00 -12.02
C VAL A 102 -11.52 7.89 -12.93
N PRO A 103 -11.62 6.61 -12.54
CA PRO A 103 -11.13 5.52 -13.36
C PRO A 103 -12.04 5.36 -14.58
N ASP A 104 -11.45 5.02 -15.74
CA ASP A 104 -12.21 4.73 -16.96
C ASP A 104 -12.97 3.40 -16.85
N LYS A 105 -12.51 2.52 -15.96
CA LYS A 105 -13.08 1.19 -15.71
C LYS A 105 -13.07 0.88 -14.22
N ASP A 106 -14.15 0.28 -13.74
CA ASP A 106 -14.36 -0.03 -12.30
C ASP A 106 -13.30 -0.95 -11.66
N TYR A 107 -12.51 -1.65 -12.48
CA TYR A 107 -11.47 -2.57 -12.01
C TYR A 107 -10.05 -2.02 -12.18
N ASP A 108 -9.87 -0.90 -12.88
CA ASP A 108 -8.56 -0.31 -13.18
C ASP A 108 -8.40 1.04 -12.48
N HIS A 109 -8.01 0.98 -11.21
CA HIS A 109 -7.72 2.16 -10.39
C HIS A 109 -6.23 2.52 -10.48
N SER A 110 -5.74 2.68 -11.71
CA SER A 110 -4.43 3.20 -12.02
C SER A 110 -4.51 4.66 -12.48
N LEU A 111 -3.48 5.46 -12.18
CA LEU A 111 -3.48 6.86 -12.62
C LEU A 111 -3.50 6.96 -14.16
N MET A 112 -2.83 6.03 -14.85
CA MET A 112 -2.82 5.95 -16.32
C MET A 112 -4.17 5.58 -16.92
N GLY A 113 -4.98 4.78 -16.21
CA GLY A 113 -6.33 4.40 -16.61
C GLY A 113 -7.42 5.33 -16.07
N SER A 114 -7.05 6.52 -15.60
CA SER A 114 -7.97 7.49 -14.99
C SER A 114 -7.86 8.87 -15.64
N HIS A 115 -8.92 9.64 -15.56
CA HIS A 115 -8.97 11.02 -16.01
C HIS A 115 -9.42 11.96 -14.89
N HIS A 116 -9.09 13.24 -15.01
CA HIS A 116 -9.64 14.27 -14.13
C HIS A 116 -10.89 14.88 -14.79
N GLN A 117 -11.99 14.96 -14.05
CA GLN A 117 -13.13 15.75 -14.53
C GLN A 117 -12.73 17.22 -14.59
N ALA A 118 -12.77 17.81 -15.78
CA ALA A 118 -12.55 19.24 -15.95
C ALA A 118 -13.66 19.99 -15.19
N HIS A 119 -13.24 20.87 -14.27
CA HIS A 119 -14.15 21.80 -13.60
C HIS A 119 -14.88 22.62 -14.68
N LYS A 120 -16.20 22.47 -14.77
CA LYS A 120 -17.10 23.49 -15.32
C LYS A 120 -17.41 24.52 -14.25
#